data_AF-A0A7W3Y8L0-F1
#
_entry.id   AF-A0A7W3Y8L0-F1
#
_cell.length_a   1.000
_cell.length_b   1.000
_cell.length_c   1.000
_cell.angle_alpha   90.00
_cell.angle_beta   90.00
_cell.angle_gamma   90.00
#
_symmetry.space_group_name_H-M   'P 1'
#
loop_
_entity.id
_entity.type
_entity.pdbx_description
1 polymer ?
#
loop_
_entity_poly.entity_id
_entity_poly.type
_entity_poly.pdbx_seq_one_letter_code
_entity_poly.pdbx_strand_id
1 'polypeptide(L)'
;MKRVWITGYRSYELNVFKDNDPKVKIIKEVLKKALKARLEQESDEFWVISGPQMGAERWGIEVALELKLEFPEIRTALMQPFAEFGSQWNESNKLKLTNIAQQVDFSADVSDKPYQSPQQLRNYQQFMLTHTDEAILLYDPEFEGKTKYDYQAIKKYEEQTDYSLELIDFDELQEEAEVWEERQREKGGF
;
A
#
# COMPACT_ATOMS: atom_id res chain seq x y z
N MET A 1 -18.87 7.58 -0.37
CA MET A 1 -17.93 6.56 0.16
C MET A 1 -17.02 6.10 -0.97
N LYS A 2 -15.71 6.18 -0.78
CA LYS A 2 -14.67 5.79 -1.77
C LYS A 2 -13.72 4.76 -1.14
N ARG A 3 -13.26 3.78 -1.90
CA ARG A 3 -12.35 2.70 -1.44
C ARG A 3 -11.14 2.63 -2.37
N VAL A 4 -9.95 2.83 -1.84
CA VAL A 4 -8.69 2.73 -2.59
C VAL A 4 -7.91 1.48 -2.18
N TRP A 5 -7.46 0.72 -3.17
CA TRP A 5 -6.48 -0.34 -2.96
C TRP A 5 -5.07 0.24 -3.00
N ILE A 6 -4.29 0.11 -1.92
CA ILE A 6 -2.85 0.39 -1.97
C ILE A 6 -2.08 -0.93 -2.04
N THR A 7 -1.21 -1.07 -3.03
CA THR A 7 -0.21 -2.14 -3.08
C THR A 7 1.06 -1.69 -3.78
N GLY A 8 2.04 -2.57 -3.94
CA GLY A 8 3.31 -2.21 -4.53
C GLY A 8 4.45 -3.15 -4.17
N TYR A 9 5.67 -2.71 -4.44
CA TYR A 9 6.88 -3.44 -4.10
C TYR A 9 6.93 -3.89 -2.64
N ARG A 10 7.41 -5.13 -2.46
CA ARG A 10 7.77 -5.64 -1.15
C ARG A 10 9.06 -4.97 -0.69
N SER A 11 9.25 -4.87 0.62
CA SER A 11 10.39 -4.11 1.17
C SER A 11 11.75 -4.60 0.66
N TYR A 12 11.92 -5.91 0.45
CA TYR A 12 13.16 -6.48 -0.08
C TYR A 12 13.39 -6.16 -1.58
N GLU A 13 12.34 -5.89 -2.36
CA GLU A 13 12.45 -5.51 -3.78
C GLU A 13 13.02 -4.09 -3.91
N LEU A 14 12.81 -3.26 -2.89
CA LEU A 14 13.36 -1.90 -2.78
C LEU A 14 14.70 -1.84 -2.01
N ASN A 15 15.24 -3.00 -1.63
CA ASN A 15 16.39 -3.12 -0.73
C ASN A 15 16.21 -2.38 0.61
N VAL A 16 14.98 -2.39 1.15
CA VAL A 16 14.63 -1.76 2.43
C VAL A 16 14.41 -2.84 3.49
N PHE A 17 15.29 -2.86 4.49
CA PHE A 17 15.27 -3.87 5.57
C PHE A 17 15.06 -3.29 6.97
N LYS A 18 15.17 -1.96 7.13
CA LYS A 18 15.01 -1.27 8.41
C LYS A 18 13.92 -0.22 8.28
N ASP A 19 13.16 0.00 9.36
CA ASP A 19 12.06 0.98 9.34
C ASP A 19 12.56 2.43 9.33
N ASN A 20 13.81 2.67 9.73
CA ASN A 20 14.43 4.00 9.74
C ASN A 20 15.21 4.32 8.44
N ASP A 21 15.08 3.48 7.41
CA ASP A 21 15.68 3.73 6.11
C ASP A 21 15.10 5.04 5.50
N PRO A 22 15.93 5.97 5.02
CA PRO A 22 15.46 7.21 4.39
C PRO A 22 14.44 6.98 3.27
N LYS A 23 14.56 5.90 2.49
CA LYS A 23 13.61 5.56 1.42
C LYS A 23 12.19 5.38 1.95
N VAL A 24 12.03 4.84 3.16
CA VAL A 24 10.71 4.66 3.79
C VAL A 24 10.04 6.01 4.01
N LYS A 25 10.80 7.04 4.38
CA LYS A 25 10.26 8.39 4.56
C LYS A 25 9.76 8.94 3.23
N ILE A 26 10.57 8.88 2.18
CA ILE A 26 10.19 9.37 0.85
C ILE A 26 8.94 8.64 0.33
N ILE A 27 8.94 7.31 0.40
CA ILE A 27 7.79 6.50 -0.04
C ILE A 27 6.52 6.86 0.73
N LYS A 28 6.62 7.03 2.05
CA LYS A 28 5.47 7.44 2.87
C LYS A 28 4.99 8.84 2.54
N GLU A 29 5.88 9.79 2.24
CA GLU A 29 5.49 11.14 1.85
C GLU A 29 4.74 11.13 0.51
N VAL A 30 5.20 10.38 -0.49
CA VAL A 30 4.48 10.26 -1.77
C VAL A 30 3.11 9.59 -1.59
N LEU A 31 3.04 8.47 -0.85
CA LEU A 31 1.77 7.81 -0.53
C LEU A 31 0.82 8.74 0.26
N LYS A 32 1.37 9.57 1.15
CA LYS A 32 0.62 10.55 1.93
C LYS A 32 0.03 11.63 1.04
N LYS A 33 0.80 12.16 0.08
CA LYS A 33 0.29 13.13 -0.91
C LYS A 33 -0.81 12.52 -1.77
N ALA A 34 -0.60 11.32 -2.29
CA ALA A 34 -1.58 10.60 -3.11
C ALA A 34 -2.91 10.38 -2.35
N LEU A 35 -2.84 9.99 -1.08
CA LEU A 35 -4.03 9.84 -0.23
C LEU A 35 -4.68 11.19 0.10
N LYS A 36 -3.90 12.20 0.51
CA LYS A 36 -4.44 13.53 0.83
C LYS A 36 -5.18 14.17 -0.34
N ALA A 37 -4.63 14.09 -1.54
CA ALA A 37 -5.26 14.64 -2.74
C ALA A 37 -6.67 14.06 -2.99
N ARG A 38 -6.90 12.79 -2.62
CA ARG A 38 -8.22 12.15 -2.68
C ARG A 38 -9.12 12.58 -1.54
N LEU A 39 -8.59 12.56 -0.32
CA LEU A 39 -9.34 12.91 0.89
C LEU A 39 -9.87 14.34 0.85
N GLU A 40 -9.08 15.29 0.31
CA GLU A 40 -9.51 16.69 0.16
C GLU A 40 -10.71 16.88 -0.78
N GLN A 41 -11.01 15.87 -1.62
CA GLN A 41 -12.13 15.89 -2.55
C GLN A 41 -13.34 15.11 -2.02
N GLU A 42 -13.18 14.35 -0.93
CA GLU A 42 -14.18 13.42 -0.42
C GLU A 42 -14.68 13.90 0.94
N SER A 43 -16.00 13.99 1.12
CA SER A 43 -16.62 14.36 2.40
C SER A 43 -17.22 13.19 3.17
N ASP A 44 -17.27 12.01 2.52
CA ASP A 44 -17.84 10.78 3.06
C ASP A 44 -16.75 9.83 3.57
N GLU A 45 -17.14 8.67 4.11
CA GLU A 45 -16.21 7.63 4.52
C GLU A 45 -15.25 7.20 3.38
N PHE A 46 -13.96 7.17 3.71
CA PHE A 46 -12.88 6.86 2.76
C PHE A 46 -12.09 5.65 3.26
N TRP A 47 -12.11 4.54 2.51
CA TRP A 47 -11.45 3.30 2.90
C TRP A 47 -10.11 3.13 2.19
N VAL A 48 -9.05 2.95 2.97
CA VAL A 48 -7.76 2.45 2.49
C VAL A 48 -7.69 0.95 2.73
N ILE A 49 -7.66 0.17 1.66
CA ILE A 49 -7.65 -1.29 1.70
C ILE A 49 -6.30 -1.79 1.17
N SER A 50 -5.66 -2.70 1.91
CA SER A 50 -4.33 -3.20 1.56
C SER A 50 -4.15 -4.65 1.99
N GLY A 51 -3.07 -5.27 1.52
CA GLY A 51 -2.67 -6.62 1.88
C GLY A 51 -1.69 -6.68 3.06
N PRO A 52 -1.31 -7.90 3.48
CA PRO A 52 -0.43 -8.11 4.63
C PRO A 52 1.07 -7.99 4.30
N GLN A 53 1.48 -7.70 3.05
CA GLN A 53 2.89 -7.73 2.67
C GLN A 53 3.70 -6.62 3.37
N MET A 54 4.95 -6.95 3.68
CA MET A 54 5.95 -5.95 4.07
C MET A 54 6.34 -5.11 2.85
N GLY A 55 6.44 -3.80 3.02
CA GLY A 55 6.75 -2.86 1.93
C GLY A 55 5.61 -1.87 1.73
N ALA A 56 5.29 -1.60 0.47
CA ALA A 56 4.28 -0.61 0.07
C ALA A 56 2.93 -0.80 0.78
N GLU A 57 2.43 -2.04 0.85
CA GLU A 57 1.15 -2.37 1.47
C GLU A 57 1.07 -1.93 2.94
N ARG A 58 2.07 -2.31 3.75
CA ARG A 58 2.17 -1.89 5.17
C ARG A 58 2.35 -0.38 5.29
N TRP A 59 3.24 0.23 4.49
CA TRP A 59 3.50 1.66 4.57
C TRP A 59 2.25 2.48 4.20
N GLY A 60 1.46 2.04 3.23
CA GLY A 60 0.17 2.65 2.88
C GLY A 60 -0.81 2.66 4.05
N ILE A 61 -0.94 1.54 4.77
CA ILE A 61 -1.78 1.49 5.98
C ILE A 61 -1.23 2.38 7.09
N GLU A 62 0.09 2.37 7.33
CA GLU A 62 0.71 3.24 8.33
C GLU A 62 0.46 4.73 8.03
N VAL A 63 0.52 5.12 6.75
CA VAL A 63 0.19 6.49 6.30
C VAL A 63 -1.29 6.80 6.50
N ALA A 64 -2.19 5.88 6.15
CA ALA A 64 -3.62 6.06 6.35
C ALA A 64 -3.98 6.23 7.84
N LEU A 65 -3.36 5.45 8.73
CA LEU A 65 -3.52 5.58 10.18
C LEU A 65 -3.01 6.93 10.71
N GLU A 66 -1.91 7.45 10.16
CA GLU A 66 -1.41 8.79 10.49
C GLU A 66 -2.38 9.87 10.02
N LEU A 67 -2.85 9.79 8.77
CA LEU A 67 -3.79 10.75 8.19
C LEU A 67 -5.15 10.75 8.88
N LYS A 68 -5.55 9.65 9.52
CA LYS A 68 -6.81 9.56 10.27
C LYS A 68 -6.92 10.57 11.42
N LEU A 69 -5.79 11.10 11.90
CA LEU A 69 -5.76 12.19 12.88
C LEU A 69 -6.25 13.53 12.31
N GLU A 70 -6.06 13.74 11.00
CA GLU A 70 -6.46 14.94 10.26
C GLU A 70 -7.80 14.73 9.53
N PHE A 71 -8.06 13.50 9.06
CA PHE A 71 -9.24 13.08 8.30
C PHE A 71 -9.95 11.91 9.03
N PRO A 72 -10.81 12.18 10.04
CA PRO A 72 -11.46 11.14 10.86
C PRO A 72 -12.40 10.19 10.10
N GLU A 73 -12.80 10.54 8.88
CA GLU A 73 -13.58 9.75 7.94
C GLU A 73 -12.80 8.58 7.32
N ILE A 74 -11.46 8.57 7.47
CA ILE A 74 -10.65 7.44 7.02
C ILE A 74 -11.04 6.17 7.77
N ARG A 75 -11.17 5.10 7.01
CA ARG A 75 -11.21 3.71 7.47
C ARG A 75 -10.10 2.92 6.83
N THR A 76 -9.67 1.87 7.50
CA THR A 76 -8.55 1.04 7.08
C THR A 76 -8.92 -0.44 7.11
N ALA A 77 -8.54 -1.17 6.07
CA ALA A 77 -8.78 -2.60 5.97
C ALA A 77 -7.52 -3.36 5.54
N LEU A 78 -7.22 -4.45 6.27
CA LEU A 78 -6.12 -5.36 5.97
C LEU A 78 -6.69 -6.73 5.53
N MET A 79 -6.60 -7.02 4.24
CA MET A 79 -7.14 -8.24 3.65
C MET A 79 -6.03 -9.24 3.39
N GLN A 80 -6.08 -10.41 4.03
CA GLN A 80 -5.09 -11.46 3.79
C GLN A 80 -5.56 -12.36 2.64
N PRO A 81 -4.69 -12.80 1.72
CA PRO A 81 -5.10 -13.67 0.62
C PRO A 81 -5.52 -15.06 1.09
N PHE A 82 -5.05 -15.51 2.25
CA PHE A 82 -5.30 -16.82 2.86
C PHE A 82 -4.96 -16.79 4.36
N ALA A 83 -5.49 -17.74 5.13
CA ALA A 83 -5.25 -17.85 6.57
C ALA A 83 -3.79 -18.17 6.92
N GLU A 84 -3.34 -17.80 8.12
CA GLU A 84 -1.96 -18.01 8.60
C GLU A 84 -0.89 -17.34 7.70
N PHE A 85 -1.26 -16.25 7.03
CA PHE A 85 -0.32 -15.49 6.20
C PHE A 85 0.88 -15.01 7.02
N GLY A 86 2.09 -15.20 6.49
CA GLY A 86 3.33 -14.78 7.14
C GLY A 86 3.81 -15.71 8.27
N SER A 87 3.22 -16.89 8.45
CA SER A 87 3.67 -17.89 9.44
C SER A 87 5.14 -18.30 9.29
N GLN A 88 5.67 -18.25 8.06
CA GLN A 88 7.06 -18.50 7.71
C GLN A 88 8.02 -17.32 7.94
N TRP A 89 7.53 -16.16 8.37
CA TRP A 89 8.37 -14.98 8.59
C TRP A 89 9.13 -15.05 9.92
N ASN A 90 10.17 -14.22 10.05
CA ASN A 90 10.84 -14.02 11.33
C ASN A 90 9.91 -13.31 12.35
N GLU A 91 10.25 -13.41 13.63
CA GLU A 91 9.44 -12.86 14.72
C GLU A 91 9.22 -11.35 14.61
N SER A 92 10.22 -10.60 14.11
CA SER A 92 10.07 -9.15 13.92
C SER A 92 8.99 -8.82 12.89
N ASN A 93 8.97 -9.51 11.75
CA ASN A 93 7.98 -9.29 10.70
C ASN A 93 6.60 -9.80 11.09
N LYS A 94 6.52 -10.92 11.83
CA LYS A 94 5.26 -11.40 12.42
C LYS A 94 4.67 -10.36 13.37
N LEU A 95 5.50 -9.82 14.27
CA LEU A 95 5.06 -8.78 15.20
C LEU A 95 4.57 -7.53 14.48
N LYS A 96 5.26 -7.10 13.41
CA LYS A 96 4.80 -5.97 12.58
C LYS A 96 3.43 -6.23 11.95
N LEU A 97 3.20 -7.42 11.40
CA LEU A 97 1.91 -7.80 10.82
C LEU A 97 0.80 -7.85 11.89
N THR A 98 1.06 -8.47 13.04
CA THR A 98 0.11 -8.51 14.15
C THR A 98 -0.24 -7.11 14.64
N ASN A 99 0.76 -6.24 14.80
CA ASN A 99 0.55 -4.87 15.29
C ASN A 99 -0.27 -4.05 14.30
N ILE A 100 -0.03 -4.17 12.99
CA ILE A 100 -0.81 -3.42 12.00
C ILE A 100 -2.25 -3.94 11.91
N ALA A 101 -2.45 -5.26 11.95
CA ALA A 101 -3.77 -5.89 11.95
C ALA A 101 -4.64 -5.49 13.16
N GLN A 102 -4.03 -5.19 14.31
CA GLN A 102 -4.73 -4.71 15.51
C GLN A 102 -5.12 -3.22 15.45
N GLN A 103 -4.51 -2.44 14.56
CA GLN A 103 -4.75 -1.00 14.44
C GLN A 103 -5.76 -0.63 13.35
N VAL A 104 -5.94 -1.49 12.35
CA VAL A 104 -6.89 -1.26 11.28
C VAL A 104 -8.35 -1.43 11.75
N ASP A 105 -9.27 -0.76 11.07
CA ASP A 105 -10.70 -0.85 11.38
C ASP A 105 -11.31 -2.22 11.02
N PHE A 106 -10.73 -2.90 10.02
CA PHE A 106 -11.15 -4.24 9.60
C PHE A 106 -9.96 -5.10 9.17
N SER A 107 -9.98 -6.38 9.54
CA SER A 107 -9.04 -7.36 8.98
C SER A 107 -9.70 -8.72 8.83
N ALA A 108 -9.48 -9.37 7.69
CA ALA A 108 -10.03 -10.67 7.40
C ALA A 108 -9.21 -11.43 6.34
N ASP A 109 -9.44 -12.74 6.28
CA ASP A 109 -8.90 -13.61 5.24
C ASP A 109 -9.88 -13.73 4.07
N VAL A 110 -9.41 -13.57 2.84
CA VAL A 110 -10.19 -13.87 1.63
C VAL A 110 -10.41 -15.38 1.49
N SER A 111 -9.48 -16.19 1.98
CA SER A 111 -9.61 -17.64 2.09
C SER A 111 -9.33 -18.07 3.53
N ASP A 112 -10.29 -18.76 4.13
CA ASP A 112 -10.21 -19.35 5.48
C ASP A 112 -9.21 -20.51 5.60
N LYS A 113 -8.58 -20.92 4.49
CA LYS A 113 -7.59 -22.00 4.44
C LYS A 113 -6.18 -21.42 4.35
N PRO A 114 -5.15 -22.12 4.89
CA PRO A 114 -3.75 -21.80 4.62
C PRO A 114 -3.41 -21.83 3.13
N TYR A 115 -2.20 -21.43 2.76
CA TYR A 115 -1.77 -21.45 1.36
C TYR A 115 -1.81 -22.87 0.77
N GLN A 116 -2.56 -23.02 -0.32
CA GLN A 116 -2.74 -24.25 -1.08
C GLN A 116 -2.28 -24.10 -2.53
N SER A 117 -2.54 -22.95 -3.16
CA SER A 117 -2.15 -22.75 -4.56
C SER A 117 -2.12 -21.27 -4.96
N PRO A 118 -1.47 -20.93 -6.10
CA PRO A 118 -1.50 -19.59 -6.67
C PRO A 118 -2.92 -19.06 -6.98
N GLN A 119 -3.94 -19.92 -7.01
CA GLN A 119 -5.32 -19.48 -7.20
C GLN A 119 -5.79 -18.58 -6.06
N GLN A 120 -5.33 -18.78 -4.82
CA GLN A 120 -5.68 -17.89 -3.70
C GLN A 120 -5.17 -16.47 -3.92
N LEU A 121 -3.98 -16.31 -4.51
CA LEU A 121 -3.44 -14.99 -4.85
C LEU A 121 -4.24 -14.30 -5.96
N ARG A 122 -4.67 -15.06 -6.98
CA ARG A 122 -5.57 -14.53 -8.03
C ARG A 122 -6.95 -14.17 -7.48
N ASN A 123 -7.49 -14.99 -6.58
CA ASN A 123 -8.77 -14.71 -5.92
C ASN A 123 -8.66 -13.45 -5.06
N TYR A 124 -7.53 -13.27 -4.36
CA TYR A 124 -7.23 -12.04 -3.63
C TYR A 124 -7.21 -10.82 -4.55
N GLN A 125 -6.47 -10.86 -5.67
CA GLN A 125 -6.45 -9.78 -6.66
C GLN A 125 -7.85 -9.44 -7.16
N GLN A 126 -8.64 -10.47 -7.54
CA GLN A 126 -10.02 -10.30 -7.98
C GLN A 126 -10.90 -9.70 -6.89
N PHE A 127 -10.72 -10.13 -5.63
CA PHE A 127 -11.44 -9.58 -4.48
C PHE A 127 -11.13 -8.08 -4.33
N MET A 128 -9.85 -7.71 -4.32
CA MET A 128 -9.44 -6.29 -4.21
C MET A 128 -10.08 -5.46 -5.33
N LEU A 129 -9.87 -5.84 -6.60
CA LEU A 129 -10.40 -5.14 -7.77
C LEU A 129 -11.93 -4.96 -7.77
N THR A 130 -12.68 -5.92 -7.22
CA THR A 130 -14.15 -5.86 -7.18
C THR A 130 -14.72 -5.18 -5.94
N HIS A 131 -13.88 -4.91 -4.94
CA HIS A 131 -14.27 -4.30 -3.66
C HIS A 131 -13.63 -2.92 -3.43
N THR A 132 -12.76 -2.47 -4.33
CA THR A 132 -12.24 -1.10 -4.38
C THR A 132 -12.71 -0.37 -5.63
N ASP A 133 -12.61 0.95 -5.59
CA ASP A 133 -13.03 1.85 -6.67
C ASP A 133 -11.84 2.34 -7.51
N GLU A 134 -10.62 2.25 -6.97
CA GLU A 134 -9.37 2.63 -7.62
C GLU A 134 -8.17 1.97 -6.94
N ALA A 135 -6.98 2.01 -7.56
CA ALA A 135 -5.72 1.57 -6.97
C ALA A 135 -4.65 2.66 -6.98
N ILE A 136 -3.83 2.68 -5.93
CA ILE A 136 -2.52 3.33 -5.90
C ILE A 136 -1.47 2.22 -5.87
N LEU A 137 -0.52 2.25 -6.81
CA LEU A 137 0.47 1.21 -6.97
C LEU A 137 1.89 1.77 -6.95
N LEU A 138 2.65 1.43 -5.91
CA LEU A 138 4.10 1.70 -5.88
C LEU A 138 4.82 0.67 -6.75
N TYR A 139 5.06 1.02 -8.01
CA TYR A 139 5.62 0.12 -9.00
C TYR A 139 6.23 0.87 -10.19
N ASP A 140 7.37 0.40 -10.65
CA ASP A 140 8.01 0.88 -11.87
C ASP A 140 8.01 -0.26 -12.91
N PRO A 141 7.34 -0.09 -14.07
CA PRO A 141 7.30 -1.09 -15.13
C PRO A 141 8.68 -1.46 -15.71
N GLU A 142 9.67 -0.56 -15.63
CA GLU A 142 11.04 -0.82 -16.08
C GLU A 142 11.82 -1.69 -15.07
N PHE A 143 11.42 -1.69 -13.80
CA PHE A 143 12.04 -2.47 -12.73
C PHE A 143 11.09 -3.56 -12.21
N GLU A 144 10.90 -4.61 -13.01
CA GLU A 144 9.95 -5.67 -12.68
C GLU A 144 10.22 -6.38 -11.34
N GLY A 145 9.15 -6.55 -10.57
CA GLY A 145 9.10 -7.35 -9.35
C GLY A 145 7.87 -8.26 -9.32
N LYS A 146 7.57 -8.83 -8.15
CA LYS A 146 6.33 -9.62 -7.94
C LYS A 146 5.08 -8.76 -8.09
N THR A 147 5.19 -7.47 -7.83
CA THR A 147 4.15 -6.46 -8.04
C THR A 147 3.61 -6.43 -9.47
N LYS A 148 4.38 -6.94 -10.46
CA LYS A 148 3.92 -7.01 -11.85
C LYS A 148 2.61 -7.77 -12.03
N TYR A 149 2.32 -8.74 -11.16
CA TYR A 149 1.07 -9.49 -11.22
C TYR A 149 -0.13 -8.62 -10.84
N ASP A 150 0.02 -7.76 -9.82
CA ASP A 150 -1.03 -6.82 -9.42
C ASP A 150 -1.19 -5.72 -10.48
N TYR A 151 -0.08 -5.19 -11.00
CA TYR A 151 -0.10 -4.24 -12.13
C TYR A 151 -0.86 -4.78 -13.33
N GLN A 152 -0.53 -5.98 -13.81
CA GLN A 152 -1.20 -6.61 -14.95
C GLN A 152 -2.69 -6.88 -14.67
N ALA A 153 -3.03 -7.31 -13.45
CA ALA A 153 -4.41 -7.54 -13.07
C ALA A 153 -5.23 -6.24 -13.07
N ILE A 154 -4.68 -5.15 -12.55
CA ILE A 154 -5.30 -3.83 -12.56
C ILE A 154 -5.45 -3.32 -14.00
N LYS A 155 -4.39 -3.30 -14.81
CA LYS A 155 -4.45 -2.84 -16.21
C LYS A 155 -5.53 -3.57 -17.01
N LYS A 156 -5.63 -4.89 -16.85
CA LYS A 156 -6.67 -5.69 -17.50
C LYS A 156 -8.08 -5.34 -17.02
N TYR A 157 -8.23 -4.96 -15.75
CA TYR A 157 -9.52 -4.57 -15.19
C TYR A 157 -9.94 -3.16 -15.65
N GLU A 158 -8.99 -2.22 -15.78
CA GLU A 158 -9.21 -0.89 -16.37
C GLU A 158 -9.69 -0.96 -17.84
N GLU A 159 -9.27 -1.98 -18.60
CA GLU A 159 -9.77 -2.17 -19.99
C GLU A 159 -11.27 -2.45 -20.07
N GLN A 160 -11.90 -2.85 -18.95
CA GLN A 160 -13.27 -3.37 -18.90
C GLN A 160 -14.19 -2.57 -17.98
N THR A 161 -13.65 -1.61 -17.22
CA THR A 161 -14.35 -0.89 -16.15
C THR A 161 -13.83 0.54 -16.03
N ASP A 162 -14.53 1.39 -15.28
CA ASP A 162 -14.07 2.75 -14.97
C ASP A 162 -13.06 2.78 -13.80
N TYR A 163 -12.44 1.64 -13.48
CA TYR A 163 -11.41 1.57 -12.44
C TYR A 163 -10.18 2.37 -12.86
N SER A 164 -9.59 3.11 -11.93
CA SER A 164 -8.40 3.91 -12.20
C SER A 164 -7.19 3.43 -11.41
N LEU A 165 -6.02 3.48 -12.05
CA LEU A 165 -4.72 3.22 -11.45
C LEU A 165 -3.89 4.52 -11.37
N GLU A 166 -3.48 4.90 -10.16
CA GLU A 166 -2.36 5.81 -9.96
C GLU A 166 -1.08 4.99 -9.74
N LEU A 167 -0.09 5.23 -10.60
CA LEU A 167 1.21 4.60 -10.52
C LEU A 167 2.20 5.56 -9.84
N ILE A 168 2.87 5.09 -8.80
CA ILE A 168 4.01 5.77 -8.19
C ILE A 168 5.25 4.98 -8.61
N ASP A 169 5.98 5.48 -9.59
CA ASP A 169 7.21 4.88 -10.13
C ASP A 169 8.46 5.48 -9.47
N PHE A 170 9.64 5.14 -9.98
CA PHE A 170 10.89 5.65 -9.41
C PHE A 170 11.17 7.11 -9.75
N ASP A 171 10.61 7.64 -10.83
CA ASP A 171 10.74 9.05 -11.18
C ASP A 171 10.01 9.91 -10.12
N GLU A 172 8.77 9.56 -9.77
CA GLU A 172 8.03 10.24 -8.69
C GLU A 172 8.74 10.15 -7.33
N LEU A 173 9.33 8.99 -7.00
CA LEU A 173 10.12 8.85 -5.77
C LEU A 173 11.40 9.70 -5.80
N GLN A 174 12.04 9.83 -6.96
CA GLN A 174 13.24 10.64 -7.11
C GLN A 174 12.90 12.12 -6.95
N GLU A 175 11.83 12.60 -7.60
CA GLU A 175 11.35 13.97 -7.46
C GLU A 175 11.08 14.31 -5.98
N GLU A 176 10.41 13.44 -5.23
CA GLU A 176 10.16 13.68 -3.81
C GLU A 176 11.45 13.63 -2.97
N ALA A 177 12.41 12.78 -3.33
CA ALA A 177 13.71 12.73 -2.68
C ALA A 177 14.48 14.06 -2.85
N GLU A 178 14.48 14.63 -4.06
CA GLU A 178 15.12 15.91 -4.36
C GLU A 178 14.49 17.06 -3.55
N VAL A 179 13.15 17.13 -3.53
CA VAL A 179 12.41 18.11 -2.71
C VAL A 179 12.73 17.94 -1.22
N TRP A 180 12.82 16.71 -0.74
CA TRP A 180 13.16 16.44 0.66
C TRP A 180 14.57 16.91 1.00
N GLU A 181 15.56 16.64 0.14
CA GLU A 181 16.95 17.09 0.30
C GLU A 181 17.07 18.63 0.31
N GLU A 182 16.35 19.32 -0.56
CA GLU A 182 16.27 20.78 -0.56
C GLU A 182 15.75 21.32 0.78
N ARG A 183 14.63 20.79 1.28
CA ARG A 183 14.09 21.18 2.59
C ARG A 183 15.06 20.91 3.75
N GLN A 184 15.87 19.85 3.69
CA GLN A 184 16.89 19.59 4.71
C GLN A 184 18.04 20.61 4.65
N ARG A 185 18.48 20.99 3.45
CA ARG A 185 19.52 22.03 3.25
C ARG A 185 19.07 23.37 3.80
N GLU A 186 17.82 23.75 3.56
CA GLU A 186 17.25 25.00 4.10
C GLU A 186 17.14 25.00 5.62
N LYS A 187 16.79 23.85 6.23
CA LYS A 187 16.69 23.71 7.69
C LYS A 187 18.04 23.64 8.40
N GLY A 188 19.07 23.12 7.73
CA GLY A 188 20.44 23.02 8.26
C GLY A 188 21.30 24.27 8.04
N GLY A 189 20.76 25.30 7.37
CA GLY A 189 21.46 26.54 7.02
C GLY A 189 21.42 27.66 8.08
N PHE A 190 21.08 27.35 9.34
CA PHE A 190 21.08 28.30 10.47
C PHE A 190 21.97 27.83 11.61
#